data_AF-A0A5M9LGS7-F1
#
_entry.id   AF-A0A5M9LGS7-F1
#
_cell.length_a   1.000
_cell.length_b   1.000
_cell.length_c   1.000
_cell.angle_alpha   90.00
_cell.angle_beta   90.00
_cell.angle_gamma   90.00
#
_symmetry.space_group_name_H-M   'P 1'
#
loop_
_entity.id
_entity.type
_entity.pdbx_description
1 polymer ?
#
loop_
_entity_poly.entity_id
_entity_poly.type
_entity_poly.pdbx_seq_one_letter_code
_entity_poly.pdbx_strand_id
1 'polypeptide(L)'
;MQDRLAAFDSSDKSRRLREEGLNSLEAFTYRARDYLEDESFIGASTAAVRESLEKALSAASEWIYSEGAEADEKTLKSKLKELEDIVNPILKRKNEAAKRPDAIKDFKDTIAHIKEVIQLVDNQIKTQSYESSKSSEAVSKASAEASASPSSTEAIDELDEEVDAPAQPEITEVPTVYTESDLTTVQEAASKAQAWIDENEAKQSKLGATDDPAFTVKDIAAEKKKLDDVIMDMMMKKMKHFKPPNQQKPKASKPKSKSAKGKKNASKSKKAATKETDAPAAGDGPSREELEEALKKAGVNKPNGDNNILNKLNLDKDASEEEILAAISKATKEGRLKDEGHSEL
;
A
#
# COMPACT_ATOMS: atom_id res chain seq x y z
N MET A 1 -26.31 39.26 -15.81
CA MET A 1 -25.75 38.66 -17.06
C MET A 1 -25.23 37.27 -16.76
N GLN A 2 -24.34 37.12 -15.76
CA GLN A 2 -23.85 35.83 -15.27
C GLN A 2 -24.98 34.84 -14.98
N ASP A 3 -26.08 35.31 -14.40
CA ASP A 3 -27.31 34.56 -14.09
C ASP A 3 -27.92 33.87 -15.31
N ARG A 4 -27.89 34.54 -16.47
CA ARG A 4 -28.39 33.98 -17.74
C ARG A 4 -27.44 32.93 -18.32
N LEU A 5 -26.13 33.11 -18.14
CA LEU A 5 -25.13 32.10 -18.53
C LEU A 5 -25.29 30.85 -17.65
N ALA A 6 -25.29 31.02 -16.33
CA ALA A 6 -25.50 29.92 -15.38
C ALA A 6 -26.84 29.18 -15.60
N ALA A 7 -27.92 29.89 -15.98
CA ALA A 7 -29.18 29.26 -16.35
C ALA A 7 -29.08 28.43 -17.64
N PHE A 8 -28.34 28.90 -18.64
CA PHE A 8 -28.04 28.10 -19.84
C PHE A 8 -27.16 26.90 -19.49
N ASP A 9 -26.03 27.09 -18.80
CA ASP A 9 -25.11 26.01 -18.40
C ASP A 9 -25.83 24.92 -17.59
N SER A 10 -26.75 25.31 -16.70
CA SER A 10 -27.58 24.40 -15.90
C SER A 10 -28.59 23.62 -16.77
N SER A 11 -29.25 24.28 -17.72
CA SER A 11 -30.15 23.63 -18.69
C SER A 11 -29.40 22.64 -19.59
N ASP A 12 -28.25 23.06 -20.12
CA ASP A 12 -27.40 22.27 -21.00
C ASP A 12 -26.80 21.06 -20.27
N LYS A 13 -26.45 21.21 -18.98
CA LYS A 13 -26.07 20.10 -18.10
C LYS A 13 -27.24 19.15 -17.83
N SER A 14 -28.42 19.67 -17.51
CA SER A 14 -29.62 18.86 -17.21
C SER A 14 -30.04 18.02 -18.42
N ARG A 15 -29.89 18.56 -19.63
CA ARG A 15 -30.15 17.81 -20.87
C ARG A 15 -29.16 16.65 -21.05
N ARG A 16 -27.85 16.90 -20.86
CA ARG A 16 -26.82 15.85 -20.93
C ARG A 16 -27.02 14.75 -19.87
N LEU A 17 -27.27 15.10 -18.61
CA LEU A 17 -27.48 14.11 -17.54
C LEU A 17 -28.72 13.23 -17.78
N ARG A 18 -29.77 13.77 -18.41
CA ARG A 18 -30.95 13.01 -18.87
C ARG A 18 -30.59 12.09 -20.05
N GLU A 19 -29.90 12.60 -21.07
CA GLU A 19 -29.43 11.81 -22.22
C GLU A 19 -28.51 10.65 -21.77
N GLU A 20 -27.59 10.92 -20.84
CA GLU A 20 -26.73 9.93 -20.17
C GLU A 20 -27.55 8.91 -19.36
N GLY A 21 -28.59 9.35 -18.64
CA GLY A 21 -29.49 8.49 -17.86
C GLY A 21 -30.31 7.52 -18.72
N LEU A 22 -30.82 7.99 -19.86
CA LEU A 22 -31.56 7.16 -20.82
C LEU A 22 -30.64 6.10 -21.46
N ASN A 23 -29.48 6.52 -21.97
CA ASN A 23 -28.45 5.61 -22.52
C ASN A 23 -27.98 4.59 -21.46
N SER A 24 -27.84 5.00 -20.20
CA SER A 24 -27.48 4.08 -19.10
C SER A 24 -28.57 3.03 -18.85
N LEU A 25 -29.85 3.43 -18.88
CA LEU A 25 -30.99 2.52 -18.73
C LEU A 25 -31.11 1.55 -19.92
N GLU A 26 -30.94 2.02 -21.15
CA GLU A 26 -30.88 1.18 -22.36
C GLU A 26 -29.74 0.16 -22.27
N ALA A 27 -28.50 0.63 -22.05
CA ALA A 27 -27.33 -0.23 -21.95
C ALA A 27 -27.38 -1.21 -20.77
N PHE A 28 -28.07 -0.86 -19.67
CA PHE A 28 -28.34 -1.79 -18.58
C PHE A 28 -29.39 -2.83 -18.98
N THR A 29 -30.48 -2.42 -19.64
CA THR A 29 -31.56 -3.33 -20.07
C THR A 29 -31.06 -4.41 -21.03
N TYR A 30 -30.14 -4.06 -21.95
CA TYR A 30 -29.46 -5.06 -22.78
C TYR A 30 -28.57 -6.00 -21.94
N ARG A 31 -27.61 -5.46 -21.16
CA ARG A 31 -26.66 -6.26 -20.36
C ARG A 31 -27.35 -7.19 -19.35
N ALA A 32 -28.46 -6.74 -18.76
CA ALA A 32 -29.22 -7.52 -17.79
C ALA A 32 -30.04 -8.66 -18.44
N ARG A 33 -30.26 -8.62 -19.76
CA ARG A 33 -30.78 -9.75 -20.52
C ARG A 33 -29.74 -10.88 -20.60
N ASP A 34 -28.48 -10.54 -20.90
CA ASP A 34 -27.37 -11.50 -20.98
C ASP A 34 -27.18 -12.27 -19.66
N TYR A 35 -27.42 -11.61 -18.51
CA TYR A 35 -27.39 -12.26 -17.20
C TYR A 35 -28.45 -13.35 -16.99
N LEU A 36 -29.57 -13.35 -17.74
CA LEU A 36 -30.56 -14.43 -17.66
C LEU A 36 -30.08 -15.73 -18.32
N GLU A 37 -29.05 -15.67 -19.16
CA GLU A 37 -28.43 -16.81 -19.87
C GLU A 37 -27.10 -17.26 -19.24
N ASP A 38 -26.46 -16.40 -18.43
CA ASP A 38 -25.23 -16.70 -17.68
C ASP A 38 -25.45 -17.76 -16.58
N GLU A 39 -24.92 -18.98 -16.79
CA GLU A 39 -24.99 -20.09 -15.84
C GLU A 39 -24.58 -19.71 -14.40
N SER A 40 -23.59 -18.82 -14.23
CA SER A 40 -23.14 -18.39 -12.91
C SER A 40 -24.09 -17.39 -12.24
N PHE A 41 -24.87 -16.64 -13.01
CA PHE A 41 -25.95 -15.78 -12.50
C PHE A 41 -27.20 -16.62 -12.20
N ILE A 42 -27.52 -17.60 -13.05
CA ILE A 42 -28.56 -18.61 -12.82
C ILE A 42 -28.28 -19.37 -11.52
N GLY A 43 -27.04 -19.79 -11.26
CA GLY A 43 -26.66 -20.48 -10.02
C GLY A 43 -26.71 -19.63 -8.74
N ALA A 44 -26.61 -18.30 -8.86
CA ALA A 44 -26.69 -17.35 -7.74
C ALA A 44 -28.09 -16.74 -7.52
N SER A 45 -29.10 -17.20 -8.28
CA SER A 45 -30.46 -16.68 -8.30
C SER A 45 -31.53 -17.77 -8.24
N THR A 46 -32.74 -17.40 -7.84
CA THR A 46 -33.91 -18.30 -7.90
C THR A 46 -34.70 -18.07 -9.18
N ALA A 47 -35.45 -19.08 -9.62
CA ALA A 47 -36.29 -18.97 -10.82
C ALA A 47 -37.30 -17.80 -10.72
N ALA A 48 -37.92 -17.60 -9.56
CA ALA A 48 -38.87 -16.51 -9.33
C ALA A 48 -38.23 -15.11 -9.44
N VAL A 49 -36.97 -14.94 -9.00
CA VAL A 49 -36.27 -13.65 -9.16
C VAL A 49 -35.86 -13.42 -10.62
N ARG A 50 -35.47 -14.46 -11.36
CA ARG A 50 -35.20 -14.36 -12.80
C ARG A 50 -36.47 -14.04 -13.61
N GLU A 51 -37.61 -14.66 -13.29
CA GLU A 51 -38.92 -14.34 -13.89
C GLU A 51 -39.34 -12.88 -13.57
N SER A 52 -39.07 -12.40 -12.35
CA SER A 52 -39.30 -11.00 -11.97
C SER A 52 -38.39 -10.04 -12.75
N LEU A 53 -37.13 -10.40 -12.98
CA LEU A 53 -36.18 -9.62 -13.78
C LEU A 53 -36.59 -9.58 -15.26
N GLU A 54 -36.95 -10.71 -15.85
CA GLU A 54 -37.40 -10.80 -17.25
C GLU A 54 -38.63 -9.90 -17.53
N LYS A 55 -39.60 -9.90 -16.62
CA LYS A 55 -40.77 -9.01 -16.68
C LYS A 55 -40.37 -7.54 -16.53
N ALA A 56 -39.49 -7.22 -15.60
CA ALA A 56 -39.01 -5.85 -15.38
C ALA A 56 -38.22 -5.31 -16.58
N LEU A 57 -37.35 -6.13 -17.20
CA LEU A 57 -36.60 -5.78 -18.41
C LEU A 57 -37.52 -5.59 -19.62
N SER A 58 -38.53 -6.45 -19.77
CA SER A 58 -39.53 -6.33 -20.83
C SER A 58 -40.29 -5.01 -20.70
N ALA A 59 -40.83 -4.71 -19.51
CA ALA A 59 -41.53 -3.46 -19.23
C ALA A 59 -40.62 -2.22 -19.35
N ALA A 60 -39.35 -2.30 -18.94
CA ALA A 60 -38.39 -1.23 -19.15
C ALA A 60 -38.14 -0.97 -20.64
N SER A 61 -37.97 -2.02 -21.45
CA SER A 61 -37.74 -1.89 -22.90
C SER A 61 -38.93 -1.25 -23.65
N GLU A 62 -40.16 -1.60 -23.30
CA GLU A 62 -41.37 -0.99 -23.86
C GLU A 62 -41.53 0.47 -23.40
N TRP A 63 -41.22 0.75 -22.12
CA TRP A 63 -41.30 2.09 -21.54
C TRP A 63 -40.27 3.05 -22.17
N ILE A 64 -39.03 2.61 -22.40
CA ILE A 64 -37.95 3.40 -23.05
C ILE A 64 -38.42 3.97 -24.39
N TYR A 65 -39.00 3.14 -25.27
CA TYR A 65 -39.44 3.54 -26.61
C TYR A 65 -40.83 4.21 -26.65
N SER A 66 -41.43 4.49 -25.49
CA SER A 66 -42.71 5.19 -25.36
C SER A 66 -42.56 6.42 -24.46
N GLU A 67 -42.90 6.32 -23.18
CA GLU A 67 -42.85 7.44 -22.21
C GLU A 67 -41.41 7.86 -21.85
N GLY A 68 -40.46 6.91 -21.89
CA GLY A 68 -39.06 7.11 -21.50
C GLY A 68 -38.33 8.15 -22.35
N ALA A 69 -38.75 8.34 -23.61
CA ALA A 69 -38.25 9.40 -24.48
C ALA A 69 -38.53 10.81 -23.94
N GLU A 70 -39.65 11.02 -23.23
CA GLU A 70 -40.02 12.30 -22.61
C GLU A 70 -39.66 12.41 -21.12
N ALA A 71 -39.46 11.29 -20.43
CA ALA A 71 -39.17 11.20 -18.99
C ALA A 71 -37.93 11.98 -18.49
N ASP A 72 -38.01 12.48 -17.26
CA ASP A 72 -36.94 13.27 -16.62
C ASP A 72 -35.80 12.41 -16.03
N GLU A 73 -34.66 13.06 -15.74
CA GLU A 73 -33.45 12.43 -15.19
C GLU A 73 -33.71 11.57 -13.92
N LYS A 74 -34.60 12.01 -13.03
CA LYS A 74 -34.91 11.29 -11.78
C LYS A 74 -35.75 10.06 -12.07
N THR A 75 -36.71 10.15 -13.00
CA THR A 75 -37.53 9.00 -13.41
C THR A 75 -36.68 7.95 -14.14
N LEU A 76 -35.79 8.38 -15.04
CA LEU A 76 -34.82 7.49 -15.70
C LEU A 76 -33.91 6.78 -14.68
N LYS A 77 -33.39 7.50 -13.68
CA LYS A 77 -32.59 6.93 -12.58
C LYS A 77 -33.40 6.01 -11.66
N SER A 78 -34.70 6.26 -11.45
CA SER A 78 -35.58 5.32 -10.74
C SER A 78 -35.71 4.01 -11.50
N LYS A 79 -35.98 4.07 -12.82
CA LYS A 79 -36.12 2.88 -13.66
C LYS A 79 -34.84 2.05 -13.75
N LEU A 80 -33.68 2.70 -13.84
CA LEU A 80 -32.39 2.02 -13.75
C LEU A 80 -32.23 1.34 -12.38
N LYS A 81 -32.52 2.06 -11.29
CA LYS A 81 -32.41 1.52 -9.93
C LYS A 81 -33.35 0.33 -9.66
N GLU A 82 -34.57 0.36 -10.21
CA GLU A 82 -35.54 -0.74 -10.10
C GLU A 82 -34.99 -2.06 -10.71
N LEU A 83 -34.20 -1.98 -11.79
CA LEU A 83 -33.52 -3.13 -12.38
C LEU A 83 -32.23 -3.51 -11.62
N GLU A 84 -31.44 -2.51 -11.23
CA GLU A 84 -30.21 -2.68 -10.44
C GLU A 84 -30.47 -3.37 -9.10
N ASP A 85 -31.54 -3.04 -8.38
CA ASP A 85 -31.85 -3.62 -7.07
C ASP A 85 -32.26 -5.11 -7.17
N ILE A 86 -32.65 -5.60 -8.34
CA ILE A 86 -32.86 -7.03 -8.61
C ILE A 86 -31.54 -7.72 -8.99
N VAL A 87 -30.74 -7.08 -9.85
CA VAL A 87 -29.52 -7.67 -10.44
C VAL A 87 -28.32 -7.65 -9.48
N ASN A 88 -28.09 -6.54 -8.79
CA ASN A 88 -26.89 -6.32 -7.97
C ASN A 88 -26.75 -7.29 -6.79
N PRO A 89 -27.81 -7.72 -6.07
CA PRO A 89 -27.70 -8.77 -5.06
C PRO A 89 -27.20 -10.10 -5.64
N ILE A 90 -27.66 -10.48 -6.84
CA ILE A 90 -27.23 -11.71 -7.52
C ILE A 90 -25.77 -11.57 -7.99
N LEU A 91 -25.41 -10.45 -8.60
CA LEU A 91 -24.01 -10.17 -8.98
C LEU A 91 -23.08 -10.14 -7.77
N LYS A 92 -23.54 -9.63 -6.62
CA LYS A 92 -22.80 -9.71 -5.34
C LYS A 92 -22.61 -11.16 -4.93
N ARG A 93 -23.68 -11.97 -4.85
CA ARG A 93 -23.57 -13.40 -4.49
C ARG A 93 -22.64 -14.17 -5.43
N LYS A 94 -22.75 -13.98 -6.75
CA LYS A 94 -21.82 -14.54 -7.76
C LYS A 94 -20.36 -14.14 -7.49
N ASN A 95 -20.09 -12.84 -7.32
CA ASN A 95 -18.72 -12.35 -7.09
C ASN A 95 -18.13 -12.82 -5.76
N GLU A 96 -18.92 -12.81 -4.69
CA GLU A 96 -18.50 -13.28 -3.37
C GLU A 96 -18.27 -14.80 -3.38
N ALA A 97 -19.14 -15.60 -4.01
CA ALA A 97 -18.96 -17.04 -4.15
C ALA A 97 -17.68 -17.40 -4.93
N ALA A 98 -17.36 -16.64 -5.99
CA ALA A 98 -16.15 -16.84 -6.79
C ALA A 98 -14.87 -16.43 -6.04
N LYS A 99 -14.88 -15.34 -5.27
CA LYS A 99 -13.67 -14.74 -4.66
C LYS A 99 -13.41 -15.14 -3.21
N ARG A 100 -14.43 -15.58 -2.47
CA ARG A 100 -14.28 -15.97 -1.05
C ARG A 100 -13.34 -17.16 -0.84
N PRO A 101 -13.30 -18.22 -1.67
CA PRO A 101 -12.39 -19.35 -1.47
C PRO A 101 -10.91 -18.94 -1.45
N ASP A 102 -10.49 -18.10 -2.40
CA ASP A 102 -9.11 -17.60 -2.46
C ASP A 102 -8.79 -16.65 -1.30
N ALA A 103 -9.73 -15.77 -0.94
CA ALA A 103 -9.56 -14.86 0.21
C ALA A 103 -9.50 -15.62 1.55
N ILE A 104 -10.30 -16.68 1.72
CA ILE A 104 -10.21 -17.62 2.85
C ILE A 104 -8.81 -18.26 2.88
N LYS A 105 -8.32 -18.74 1.73
CA LYS A 105 -7.02 -19.41 1.63
C LYS A 105 -5.88 -18.48 2.00
N ASP A 106 -5.80 -17.30 1.37
CA ASP A 106 -4.81 -16.26 1.67
C ASP A 106 -4.82 -15.84 3.15
N PHE A 107 -5.99 -15.68 3.76
CA PHE A 107 -6.08 -15.32 5.17
C PHE A 107 -5.64 -16.47 6.09
N LYS A 108 -6.00 -17.72 5.79
CA LYS A 108 -5.55 -18.91 6.55
C LYS A 108 -4.04 -19.16 6.39
N ASP A 109 -3.50 -18.99 5.18
CA ASP A 109 -2.06 -19.06 4.92
C ASP A 109 -1.30 -17.96 5.69
N THR A 110 -1.85 -16.74 5.73
CA THR A 110 -1.30 -15.62 6.51
C THR A 110 -1.27 -15.97 8.01
N ILE A 111 -2.39 -16.48 8.56
CA ILE A 111 -2.48 -16.92 9.95
C ILE A 111 -1.51 -18.07 10.25
N ALA A 112 -1.30 -19.00 9.32
CA ALA A 112 -0.36 -20.11 9.46
C ALA A 112 1.10 -19.61 9.51
N HIS A 113 1.51 -18.78 8.55
CA HIS A 113 2.83 -18.15 8.53
C HIS A 113 3.11 -17.34 9.80
N ILE A 114 2.13 -16.62 10.34
CA ILE A 114 2.28 -15.89 11.62
C ILE A 114 2.51 -16.87 12.78
N LYS A 115 1.83 -18.01 12.82
CA LYS A 115 2.05 -19.05 13.84
C LYS A 115 3.44 -19.69 13.73
N GLU A 116 3.94 -19.91 12.51
CA GLU A 116 5.30 -20.39 12.26
C GLU A 116 6.36 -19.37 12.72
N VAL A 117 6.17 -18.08 12.43
CA VAL A 117 7.04 -17.00 12.91
C VAL A 117 7.04 -16.91 14.44
N ILE A 118 5.88 -17.02 15.10
CA ILE A 118 5.80 -17.09 16.57
C ILE A 118 6.64 -18.26 17.10
N GLN A 119 6.51 -19.46 16.51
CA GLN A 119 7.28 -20.64 16.92
C GLN A 119 8.79 -20.47 16.70
N LEU A 120 9.21 -19.86 15.58
CA LEU A 120 10.63 -19.61 15.30
C LEU A 120 11.23 -18.64 16.34
N VAL A 121 10.52 -17.56 16.65
CA VAL A 121 10.97 -16.55 17.61
C VAL A 121 10.94 -17.06 19.07
N ASP A 122 9.94 -17.86 19.44
CA ASP A 122 9.88 -18.56 20.74
C ASP A 122 11.09 -19.49 20.93
N ASN A 123 11.42 -20.28 19.90
CA ASN A 123 12.64 -21.13 19.91
C ASN A 123 13.93 -20.29 19.95
N GLN A 124 13.97 -19.14 19.28
CA GLN A 124 15.11 -18.22 19.36
C GLN A 124 15.30 -17.65 20.78
N ILE A 125 14.22 -17.20 21.43
CA ILE A 125 14.25 -16.69 22.81
C ILE A 125 14.72 -17.78 23.78
N LYS A 126 14.24 -19.02 23.61
CA LYS A 126 14.67 -20.19 24.41
C LYS A 126 16.15 -20.53 24.20
N THR A 127 16.66 -20.40 22.98
CA THR A 127 18.09 -20.63 22.69
C THR A 127 18.95 -19.53 23.28
N GLN A 128 18.61 -18.25 23.05
CA GLN A 128 19.35 -17.10 23.56
C GLN A 128 19.37 -17.03 25.09
N SER A 129 18.26 -17.38 25.76
CA SER A 129 18.23 -17.45 27.24
C SER A 129 19.08 -18.59 27.80
N TYR A 130 19.13 -19.75 27.13
CA TYR A 130 19.99 -20.88 27.49
C TYR A 130 21.49 -20.61 27.25
N GLU A 131 21.83 -19.90 26.17
CA GLU A 131 23.20 -19.46 25.90
C GLU A 131 23.65 -18.39 26.90
N SER A 132 22.77 -17.45 27.25
CA SER A 132 23.02 -16.44 28.29
C SER A 132 23.17 -17.05 29.68
N SER A 133 22.34 -18.05 30.05
CA SER A 133 22.48 -18.76 31.33
C SER A 133 23.80 -19.53 31.39
N LYS A 134 24.20 -20.24 30.32
CA LYS A 134 25.50 -20.92 30.25
C LYS A 134 26.68 -19.95 30.32
N SER A 135 26.58 -18.80 29.65
CA SER A 135 27.62 -17.77 29.68
C SER A 135 27.80 -17.22 31.10
N SER A 136 26.70 -16.88 31.78
CA SER A 136 26.73 -16.39 33.15
C SER A 136 27.17 -17.45 34.18
N GLU A 137 26.83 -18.74 33.99
CA GLU A 137 27.40 -19.85 34.78
C GLU A 137 28.91 -20.00 34.56
N ALA A 138 29.38 -19.93 33.32
CA ALA A 138 30.81 -20.05 33.00
C ALA A 138 31.63 -18.89 33.58
N VAL A 139 31.13 -17.65 33.47
CA VAL A 139 31.76 -16.46 34.07
C VAL A 139 31.74 -16.53 35.60
N SER A 140 30.63 -16.99 36.20
CA SER A 140 30.52 -17.18 37.66
C SER A 140 31.50 -18.24 38.16
N LYS A 141 31.68 -19.33 37.41
CA LYS A 141 32.64 -20.39 37.77
C LYS A 141 34.09 -19.91 37.65
N ALA A 142 34.46 -19.24 36.55
CA ALA A 142 35.79 -18.68 36.37
C ALA A 142 36.14 -17.63 37.45
N SER A 143 35.17 -16.80 37.84
CA SER A 143 35.33 -15.83 38.94
C SER A 143 35.51 -16.50 40.30
N ALA A 144 34.85 -17.63 40.56
CA ALA A 144 35.04 -18.42 41.77
C ALA A 144 36.42 -19.09 41.82
N GLU A 145 36.92 -19.65 40.70
CA GLU A 145 38.25 -20.26 40.62
C GLU A 145 39.37 -19.21 40.73
N ALA A 146 39.19 -18.00 40.18
CA ALA A 146 40.12 -16.88 40.34
C ALA A 146 40.24 -16.36 41.79
N SER A 147 39.22 -16.56 42.63
CA SER A 147 39.22 -16.15 44.05
C SER A 147 39.89 -17.16 44.99
N ALA A 148 40.44 -18.28 44.48
CA ALA A 148 40.81 -19.45 45.27
C ALA A 148 42.32 -19.79 45.21
N SER A 149 43.21 -18.79 45.35
CA SER A 149 44.66 -19.02 45.49
C SER A 149 45.29 -18.15 46.59
N PRO A 150 46.11 -18.71 47.52
CA PRO A 150 46.71 -17.96 48.62
C PRO A 150 47.99 -17.23 48.21
N SER A 151 48.25 -16.07 48.83
CA SER A 151 49.46 -15.29 48.62
C SER A 151 50.71 -15.96 49.22
N SER A 152 51.82 -15.94 48.47
CA SER A 152 53.17 -16.03 49.04
C SER A 152 54.15 -15.26 48.13
N THR A 153 55.11 -14.57 48.75
CA THR A 153 56.07 -13.67 48.10
C THR A 153 57.42 -14.33 47.88
N GLU A 154 58.04 -14.14 46.71
CA GLU A 154 59.33 -13.44 46.56
C GLU A 154 59.65 -13.18 45.08
N ALA A 155 60.70 -12.41 44.79
CA ALA A 155 60.88 -11.72 43.52
C ALA A 155 61.77 -12.45 42.50
N ILE A 156 61.42 -12.30 41.22
CA ILE A 156 62.39 -12.13 40.14
C ILE A 156 61.96 -10.92 39.29
N ASP A 157 62.93 -10.04 39.06
CA ASP A 157 62.89 -8.89 38.16
C ASP A 157 63.48 -9.34 36.81
N GLU A 158 62.83 -9.03 35.69
CA GLU A 158 63.38 -8.81 34.33
C GLU A 158 62.26 -8.93 33.25
N LEU A 159 62.40 -8.14 32.17
CA LEU A 159 61.52 -7.96 31.00
C LEU A 159 60.23 -7.12 31.18
N ASP A 160 60.25 -5.94 30.55
CA ASP A 160 59.19 -4.94 30.43
C ASP A 160 58.31 -5.22 29.19
N GLU A 161 57.44 -6.22 29.26
CA GLU A 161 56.28 -6.34 28.38
C GLU A 161 55.02 -5.90 29.15
N GLU A 162 54.28 -4.91 28.64
CA GLU A 162 53.02 -4.48 29.25
C GLU A 162 51.97 -5.59 29.17
N VAL A 163 51.83 -6.32 30.28
CA VAL A 163 50.77 -7.31 30.50
C VAL A 163 49.41 -6.62 30.62
N ASP A 164 48.74 -6.46 29.47
CA ASP A 164 47.37 -5.95 29.38
C ASP A 164 46.47 -6.68 30.40
N ALA A 165 45.76 -5.89 31.22
CA ALA A 165 44.97 -6.45 32.31
C ALA A 165 43.87 -7.36 31.73
N PRO A 166 43.59 -8.53 32.33
CA PRO A 166 42.70 -9.52 31.73
C PRO A 166 41.32 -8.90 31.46
N ALA A 167 41.05 -8.65 30.18
CA ALA A 167 39.85 -7.98 29.74
C ALA A 167 38.63 -8.72 30.31
N GLN A 168 37.74 -7.98 31.00
CA GLN A 168 36.45 -8.54 31.37
C GLN A 168 35.78 -9.04 30.08
N PRO A 169 35.17 -10.24 30.08
CA PRO A 169 34.44 -10.70 28.91
C PRO A 169 33.27 -9.73 28.67
N GLU A 170 33.44 -8.83 27.70
CA GLU A 170 32.42 -7.86 27.33
C GLU A 170 31.22 -8.66 26.82
N ILE A 171 30.19 -8.76 27.66
CA ILE A 171 28.96 -9.48 27.36
C ILE A 171 28.30 -8.73 26.22
N THR A 172 28.55 -9.19 25.01
CA THR A 172 27.89 -8.75 23.79
C THR A 172 26.47 -9.28 23.82
N GLU A 173 25.62 -8.63 24.63
CA GLU A 173 24.19 -8.87 24.73
C GLU A 173 23.57 -8.72 23.33
N VAL A 174 23.47 -9.84 22.61
CA VAL A 174 22.82 -9.90 21.29
C VAL A 174 21.38 -9.42 21.49
N PRO A 175 20.99 -8.25 20.96
CA PRO A 175 19.75 -7.62 21.38
C PRO A 175 18.55 -8.50 21.08
N THR A 176 17.80 -8.87 22.11
CA THR A 176 16.59 -9.70 22.01
C THR A 176 15.49 -8.94 21.28
N VAL A 177 15.47 -9.07 19.95
CA VAL A 177 14.62 -8.28 19.03
C VAL A 177 13.13 -8.41 19.37
N TYR A 178 12.74 -9.54 19.95
CA TYR A 178 11.38 -9.84 20.40
C TYR A 178 11.39 -10.20 21.90
N THR A 179 10.33 -9.84 22.61
CA THR A 179 10.13 -10.23 24.02
C THR A 179 8.83 -11.00 24.15
N GLU A 180 8.75 -11.90 25.13
CA GLU A 180 7.63 -12.82 25.34
C GLU A 180 6.25 -12.13 25.36
N SER A 181 6.16 -10.97 26.03
CA SER A 181 4.92 -10.16 26.08
C SER A 181 4.44 -9.66 24.72
N ASP A 182 5.33 -9.51 23.74
CA ASP A 182 4.96 -9.08 22.39
C ASP A 182 4.48 -10.32 21.58
N LEU A 183 5.14 -11.48 21.74
CA LEU A 183 4.66 -12.75 21.18
C LEU A 183 3.25 -13.11 21.65
N THR A 184 2.92 -12.94 22.93
CA THR A 184 1.57 -13.23 23.43
C THR A 184 0.50 -12.38 22.75
N THR A 185 0.77 -11.12 22.43
CA THR A 185 -0.20 -10.25 21.73
C THR A 185 -0.48 -10.70 20.29
N VAL A 186 0.55 -11.09 19.52
CA VAL A 186 0.37 -11.60 18.15
C VAL A 186 -0.23 -13.01 18.16
N GLN A 187 0.12 -13.86 19.14
CA GLN A 187 -0.49 -15.18 19.31
C GLN A 187 -1.98 -15.07 19.68
N GLU A 188 -2.36 -14.12 20.54
CA GLU A 188 -3.76 -13.78 20.80
C GLU A 188 -4.47 -13.28 19.53
N ALA A 189 -3.85 -12.37 18.76
CA ALA A 189 -4.44 -11.84 17.53
C ALA A 189 -4.65 -12.94 16.48
N ALA A 190 -3.65 -13.78 16.23
CA ALA A 190 -3.74 -14.92 15.31
C ALA A 190 -4.76 -15.97 15.77
N SER A 191 -4.96 -16.14 17.08
CA SER A 191 -6.00 -17.03 17.65
C SER A 191 -7.41 -16.45 17.49
N LYS A 192 -7.59 -15.13 17.67
CA LYS A 192 -8.85 -14.43 17.45
C LYS A 192 -9.23 -14.43 15.96
N ALA A 193 -8.26 -14.18 15.08
CA ALA A 193 -8.40 -14.26 13.63
C ALA A 193 -8.80 -15.67 13.16
N GLN A 194 -8.18 -16.72 13.73
CA GLN A 194 -8.54 -18.12 13.46
C GLN A 194 -9.99 -18.42 13.89
N ALA A 195 -10.36 -18.09 15.13
CA ALA A 195 -11.71 -18.31 15.63
C ALA A 195 -12.76 -17.57 14.78
N TRP A 196 -12.46 -16.35 14.34
CA TRP A 196 -13.34 -15.57 13.47
C TRP A 196 -13.54 -16.21 12.10
N ILE A 197 -12.50 -16.72 11.44
CA ILE A 197 -12.67 -17.36 10.12
C ILE A 197 -13.42 -18.68 10.24
N ASP A 198 -13.12 -19.49 11.25
CA ASP A 198 -13.77 -20.79 11.47
C ASP A 198 -15.25 -20.63 11.86
N GLU A 199 -15.61 -19.64 12.69
CA GLU A 199 -17.01 -19.33 13.03
C GLU A 199 -17.80 -18.87 11.80
N ASN A 200 -17.21 -18.03 10.94
CA ASN A 200 -17.90 -17.49 9.77
C ASN A 200 -18.00 -18.50 8.61
N GLU A 201 -17.03 -19.40 8.44
CA GLU A 201 -17.19 -20.60 7.60
C GLU A 201 -18.32 -21.52 8.12
N ALA A 202 -18.42 -21.71 9.44
CA ALA A 202 -19.49 -22.48 10.07
C ALA A 202 -20.88 -21.79 10.00
N LYS A 203 -20.94 -20.51 9.60
CA LYS A 203 -22.19 -19.84 9.16
C LYS A 203 -22.41 -20.03 7.67
N GLN A 204 -21.39 -19.77 6.86
CA GLN A 204 -21.49 -19.78 5.39
C GLN A 204 -21.77 -21.17 4.80
N SER A 205 -21.33 -22.25 5.47
CA SER A 205 -21.63 -23.64 5.09
C SER A 205 -23.11 -24.05 5.31
N LYS A 206 -23.91 -23.21 5.98
CA LYS A 206 -25.35 -23.42 6.19
C LYS A 206 -26.22 -22.68 5.17
N LEU A 207 -25.61 -21.90 4.28
CA LEU A 207 -26.27 -21.04 3.30
C LEU A 207 -26.14 -21.64 1.89
N GLY A 208 -27.21 -21.59 1.11
CA GLY A 208 -27.21 -21.99 -0.29
C GLY A 208 -26.56 -20.94 -1.21
N ALA A 209 -26.32 -21.30 -2.47
CA ALA A 209 -25.75 -20.39 -3.47
C ALA A 209 -26.64 -19.16 -3.78
N THR A 210 -27.93 -19.26 -3.46
CA THR A 210 -28.94 -18.20 -3.64
C THR A 210 -29.10 -17.28 -2.43
N ASP A 211 -28.49 -17.63 -1.29
CA ASP A 211 -28.67 -16.91 -0.03
C ASP A 211 -27.59 -15.83 0.15
N ASP A 212 -27.94 -14.74 0.83
CA ASP A 212 -26.99 -13.66 1.06
C ASP A 212 -25.88 -14.10 2.03
N PRO A 213 -24.61 -13.78 1.74
CA PRO A 213 -23.47 -14.43 2.38
C PRO A 213 -23.28 -13.98 3.83
N ALA A 214 -22.91 -14.93 4.70
CA ALA A 214 -22.68 -14.67 6.13
C ALA A 214 -21.50 -13.71 6.37
N PHE A 215 -20.54 -13.68 5.45
CA PHE A 215 -19.41 -12.75 5.44
C PHE A 215 -18.89 -12.55 4.00
N THR A 216 -18.29 -11.38 3.76
CA THR A 216 -17.79 -10.96 2.45
C THR A 216 -16.26 -10.96 2.40
N VAL A 217 -15.71 -10.93 1.19
CA VAL A 217 -14.27 -10.73 0.94
C VAL A 217 -13.76 -9.42 1.56
N LYS A 218 -14.61 -8.39 1.68
CA LYS A 218 -14.26 -7.14 2.38
C LYS A 218 -14.06 -7.34 3.88
N ASP A 219 -14.85 -8.21 4.51
CA ASP A 219 -14.74 -8.52 5.93
C ASP A 219 -13.46 -9.33 6.20
N ILE A 220 -13.11 -10.27 5.32
CA ILE A 220 -11.83 -11.01 5.37
C ILE A 220 -10.65 -10.04 5.25
N ALA A 221 -10.69 -9.13 4.27
CA ALA A 221 -9.63 -8.13 4.09
C ALA A 221 -9.51 -7.17 5.28
N ALA A 222 -10.63 -6.83 5.93
CA ALA A 222 -10.63 -6.02 7.15
C ALA A 222 -10.04 -6.78 8.36
N GLU A 223 -10.33 -8.09 8.52
CA GLU A 223 -9.75 -8.89 9.59
C GLU A 223 -8.24 -9.17 9.36
N LYS A 224 -7.84 -9.43 8.11
CA LYS A 224 -6.43 -9.51 7.71
C LYS A 224 -5.69 -8.22 8.05
N LYS A 225 -6.25 -7.05 7.68
CA LYS A 225 -5.66 -5.76 8.02
C LYS A 225 -5.49 -5.55 9.53
N LYS A 226 -6.44 -5.97 10.39
CA LYS A 226 -6.27 -5.88 11.85
C LYS A 226 -5.08 -6.71 12.34
N LEU A 227 -4.91 -7.92 11.78
CA LEU A 227 -3.80 -8.81 12.12
C LEU A 227 -2.45 -8.24 11.67
N ASP A 228 -2.39 -7.69 10.45
CA ASP A 228 -1.23 -6.97 9.92
C ASP A 228 -0.90 -5.72 10.75
N ASP A 229 -1.90 -4.92 11.11
CA ASP A 229 -1.74 -3.69 11.92
C ASP A 229 -1.20 -3.99 13.33
N VAL A 230 -1.62 -5.09 13.96
CA VAL A 230 -1.08 -5.54 15.26
C VAL A 230 0.41 -5.91 15.15
N ILE A 231 0.79 -6.62 14.08
CA ILE A 231 2.19 -7.00 13.83
C ILE A 231 3.04 -5.76 13.54
N MET A 232 2.50 -4.79 12.78
CA MET A 232 3.18 -3.54 12.46
C MET A 232 3.35 -2.62 13.66
N ASP A 233 2.33 -2.45 14.53
CA ASP A 233 2.50 -1.69 15.78
C ASP A 233 3.59 -2.32 16.66
N MET A 234 3.58 -3.65 16.80
CA MET A 234 4.59 -4.39 17.57
C MET A 234 6.01 -4.16 17.02
N MET A 235 6.21 -4.23 15.69
CA MET A 235 7.49 -3.95 15.04
C MET A 235 7.91 -2.48 15.22
N MET A 236 6.98 -1.53 15.05
CA MET A 236 7.25 -0.09 15.18
C MET A 236 7.57 0.30 16.63
N LYS A 237 6.88 -0.30 17.61
CA LYS A 237 7.17 -0.21 19.03
C LYS A 237 8.59 -0.71 19.34
N LYS A 238 9.00 -1.86 18.80
CA LYS A 238 10.40 -2.32 18.90
C LYS A 238 11.40 -1.34 18.28
N MET A 239 11.16 -0.87 17.05
CA MET A 239 12.02 0.09 16.36
C MET A 239 12.17 1.42 17.15
N LYS A 240 11.12 1.84 17.85
CA LYS A 240 11.11 3.04 18.70
C LYS A 240 11.80 2.85 20.06
N HIS A 241 12.00 1.61 20.50
CA HIS A 241 12.78 1.26 21.68
C HIS A 241 14.23 0.88 21.37
N PHE A 242 14.53 0.51 20.12
CA PHE A 242 15.89 0.22 19.63
C PHE A 242 16.76 1.49 19.63
N LYS A 243 17.68 1.59 20.59
CA LYS A 243 18.73 2.62 20.59
C LYS A 243 19.95 2.08 19.82
N PRO A 244 20.41 2.74 18.75
CA PRO A 244 21.65 2.34 18.08
C PRO A 244 22.85 2.51 19.04
N PRO A 245 23.88 1.65 18.96
CA PRO A 245 25.05 1.73 19.84
C PRO A 245 25.75 3.10 19.77
N ASN A 246 25.83 3.74 20.94
CA ASN A 246 26.70 4.85 21.30
C ASN A 246 27.29 5.73 20.15
N GLN A 247 26.46 6.60 19.55
CA GLN A 247 26.99 7.74 18.79
C GLN A 247 27.66 8.75 19.74
N GLN A 248 28.93 8.48 20.10
CA GLN A 248 29.79 9.45 20.77
C GLN A 248 29.98 10.67 19.88
N LYS A 249 29.27 11.77 20.17
CA LYS A 249 29.50 13.03 19.47
C LYS A 249 30.89 13.57 19.83
N PRO A 250 31.82 13.75 18.87
CA PRO A 250 33.09 14.39 19.16
C PRO A 250 32.82 15.81 19.67
N LYS A 251 33.50 16.20 20.76
CA LYS A 251 33.32 17.51 21.39
C LYS A 251 33.85 18.62 20.48
N ALA A 252 32.96 19.24 19.71
CA ALA A 252 33.31 20.36 18.83
C ALA A 252 33.89 21.54 19.62
N SER A 253 35.16 21.87 19.35
CA SER A 253 35.83 23.04 19.90
C SER A 253 35.32 24.33 19.25
N LYS A 254 35.03 25.35 20.07
CA LYS A 254 34.62 26.68 19.59
C LYS A 254 35.84 27.55 19.26
N PRO A 255 35.75 28.32 18.18
CA PRO A 255 36.05 29.76 18.24
C PRO A 255 34.77 30.62 18.36
N LYS A 256 34.93 31.92 18.66
CA LYS A 256 33.82 32.88 18.87
C LYS A 256 33.76 33.96 17.78
N SER A 257 32.56 34.18 17.23
CA SER A 257 32.04 35.48 16.74
C SER A 257 32.72 36.08 15.47
N LYS A 258 32.20 37.13 14.79
CA LYS A 258 31.15 38.11 15.15
C LYS A 258 30.47 38.74 13.90
N SER A 259 29.12 38.77 13.88
CA SER A 259 28.20 39.76 13.27
C SER A 259 28.48 40.52 11.92
N ALA A 260 27.44 40.50 11.05
CA ALA A 260 26.78 41.67 10.40
C ALA A 260 26.99 42.06 8.89
N LYS A 261 25.94 41.77 8.09
CA LYS A 261 25.06 42.77 7.40
C LYS A 261 25.46 43.49 6.07
N GLY A 262 25.57 42.72 4.98
CA GLY A 262 24.62 42.73 3.83
C GLY A 262 24.56 43.88 2.77
N LYS A 263 23.62 43.69 1.81
CA LYS A 263 23.05 44.62 0.77
C LYS A 263 23.58 44.51 -0.69
N LYS A 264 22.66 44.19 -1.62
CA LYS A 264 22.43 44.59 -3.06
C LYS A 264 23.64 44.98 -3.98
N ASN A 265 23.63 44.81 -5.32
CA ASN A 265 22.53 44.59 -6.29
C ASN A 265 23.03 44.12 -7.68
N ALA A 266 22.19 43.38 -8.42
CA ALA A 266 22.12 43.34 -9.91
C ALA A 266 23.38 42.83 -10.68
N SER A 267 23.38 42.60 -12.01
CA SER A 267 22.35 42.79 -13.06
C SER A 267 22.60 41.88 -14.30
N LYS A 268 21.56 41.66 -15.13
CA LYS A 268 21.62 41.49 -16.62
C LYS A 268 22.27 40.17 -17.17
N SER A 269 21.88 39.60 -18.33
CA SER A 269 20.88 39.94 -19.38
C SER A 269 20.41 38.69 -20.16
N LYS A 270 19.27 38.80 -20.91
CA LYS A 270 19.04 38.48 -22.37
C LYS A 270 19.51 37.13 -22.98
N LYS A 271 18.83 36.50 -23.98
CA LYS A 271 17.61 36.79 -24.78
C LYS A 271 17.21 35.53 -25.60
N ALA A 272 15.98 35.52 -26.14
CA ALA A 272 15.49 34.74 -27.32
C ALA A 272 15.25 33.21 -27.09
N ALA A 273 14.20 32.53 -27.60
CA ALA A 273 13.30 32.66 -28.78
C ALA A 273 13.87 31.99 -30.06
N THR A 274 13.10 31.25 -30.90
CA THR A 274 11.63 31.00 -30.96
C THR A 274 11.25 29.81 -31.86
N LYS A 275 10.05 29.24 -31.64
CA LYS A 275 9.07 28.64 -32.60
C LYS A 275 9.48 27.48 -33.56
N GLU A 276 8.73 26.37 -33.39
CA GLU A 276 7.97 25.62 -34.42
C GLU A 276 8.71 24.81 -35.52
N THR A 277 8.07 23.81 -36.15
CA THR A 277 6.66 23.32 -36.01
C THR A 277 6.63 21.90 -35.36
N ASP A 278 5.97 20.79 -35.76
CA ASP A 278 4.88 20.45 -36.70
C ASP A 278 4.04 19.24 -36.16
N ALA A 279 3.30 18.53 -37.02
CA ALA A 279 2.46 17.34 -36.76
C ALA A 279 2.88 16.16 -37.71
N PRO A 280 2.34 14.91 -37.62
CA PRO A 280 1.09 14.49 -36.96
C PRO A 280 1.12 13.07 -36.31
N ALA A 281 -0.08 12.47 -36.21
CA ALA A 281 -0.39 11.06 -35.95
C ALA A 281 -0.31 10.54 -34.50
N ALA A 282 -1.05 9.47 -34.25
CA ALA A 282 -1.23 8.82 -32.96
C ALA A 282 -1.09 7.29 -33.10
N GLY A 283 -0.56 6.64 -32.07
CA GLY A 283 -0.36 5.18 -32.02
C GLY A 283 0.83 4.85 -31.14
N ASP A 284 0.62 3.94 -30.19
CA ASP A 284 1.56 3.43 -29.17
C ASP A 284 2.25 4.44 -28.24
N GLY A 285 2.37 4.04 -26.97
CA GLY A 285 3.26 4.65 -25.99
C GLY A 285 4.48 3.75 -25.81
N PRO A 286 5.68 4.31 -25.55
CA PRO A 286 6.91 3.53 -25.49
C PRO A 286 6.82 2.41 -24.45
N SER A 287 7.31 1.23 -24.84
CA SER A 287 7.33 0.05 -23.99
C SER A 287 8.18 0.28 -22.74
N ARG A 288 7.95 -0.56 -21.72
CA ARG A 288 8.70 -0.48 -20.46
C ARG A 288 10.21 -0.68 -20.66
N GLU A 289 10.60 -1.48 -21.64
CA GLU A 289 12.01 -1.76 -21.96
C GLU A 289 12.68 -0.56 -22.64
N GLU A 290 11.98 0.12 -23.56
CA GLU A 290 12.45 1.39 -24.16
C GLU A 290 12.57 2.51 -23.11
N LEU A 291 11.67 2.57 -22.12
CA LEU A 291 11.77 3.51 -21.00
C LEU A 291 13.01 3.22 -20.12
N GLU A 292 13.29 1.96 -19.81
CA GLU A 292 14.47 1.58 -19.02
C GLU A 292 15.79 1.79 -19.81
N GLU A 293 15.81 1.55 -21.13
CA GLU A 293 16.95 1.88 -21.98
C GLU A 293 17.14 3.40 -22.14
N ALA A 294 16.07 4.19 -22.25
CA ALA A 294 16.15 5.64 -22.27
C ALA A 294 16.75 6.23 -20.97
N LEU A 295 16.34 5.73 -19.79
CA LEU A 295 16.93 6.13 -18.51
C LEU A 295 18.44 5.80 -18.43
N LYS A 296 18.82 4.64 -18.96
CA LYS A 296 20.22 4.18 -19.03
C LYS A 296 21.06 5.03 -19.99
N LYS A 297 20.52 5.37 -21.17
CA LYS A 297 21.14 6.24 -22.18
C LYS A 297 21.25 7.69 -21.72
N ALA A 298 20.33 8.16 -20.89
CA ALA A 298 20.38 9.45 -20.18
C ALA A 298 21.39 9.48 -19.01
N GLY A 299 22.17 8.41 -18.79
CA GLY A 299 23.23 8.35 -17.78
C GLY A 299 22.74 8.24 -16.33
N VAL A 300 21.45 7.95 -16.10
CA VAL A 300 20.87 7.87 -14.75
C VAL A 300 21.04 6.47 -14.17
N ASN A 301 22.29 6.08 -13.87
CA ASN A 301 22.53 4.90 -13.04
C ASN A 301 22.16 5.22 -11.57
N LYS A 302 21.26 4.42 -10.99
CA LYS A 302 20.43 4.74 -9.81
C LYS A 302 21.20 5.09 -8.52
N PRO A 303 20.95 6.28 -7.92
CA PRO A 303 21.24 6.53 -6.51
C PRO A 303 20.06 7.14 -5.73
N ASN A 304 20.01 6.81 -4.44
CA ASN A 304 18.95 7.14 -3.46
C ASN A 304 18.41 8.59 -3.47
N GLY A 305 17.10 8.72 -3.19
CA GLY A 305 16.52 9.89 -2.53
C GLY A 305 15.63 10.77 -3.43
N ASP A 306 14.34 10.80 -3.12
CA ASP A 306 13.27 11.49 -3.85
C ASP A 306 13.49 13.01 -3.93
N ASN A 307 14.19 13.56 -2.93
CA ASN A 307 14.66 14.94 -2.90
C ASN A 307 15.47 15.34 -4.14
N ASN A 308 16.17 14.40 -4.82
CA ASN A 308 16.91 14.70 -6.06
C ASN A 308 15.95 14.87 -7.27
N ILE A 309 14.84 14.14 -7.28
CA ILE A 309 13.83 14.21 -8.35
C ILE A 309 13.07 15.54 -8.23
N LEU A 310 12.60 15.90 -7.03
CA LEU A 310 11.92 17.19 -6.78
C LEU A 310 12.79 18.40 -7.16
N ASN A 311 14.08 18.40 -6.80
CA ASN A 311 15.02 19.46 -7.19
C ASN A 311 15.24 19.52 -8.71
N LYS A 312 15.28 18.38 -9.42
CA LYS A 312 15.40 18.36 -10.90
C LYS A 312 14.13 18.83 -11.61
N LEU A 313 12.96 18.66 -11.00
CA LEU A 313 11.66 19.09 -11.54
C LEU A 313 11.27 20.52 -11.09
N ASN A 314 12.04 21.16 -10.20
CA ASN A 314 11.71 22.43 -9.53
C ASN A 314 10.35 22.39 -8.79
N LEU A 315 10.07 21.28 -8.10
CA LEU A 315 8.90 21.10 -7.24
C LEU A 315 9.24 21.34 -5.77
N ASP A 316 8.29 21.93 -5.04
CA ASP A 316 8.37 22.07 -3.59
C ASP A 316 8.24 20.71 -2.87
N LYS A 317 8.67 20.66 -1.61
CA LYS A 317 8.78 19.40 -0.85
C LYS A 317 7.44 18.74 -0.49
N ASP A 318 6.37 19.51 -0.51
CA ASP A 318 5.02 19.09 -0.18
C ASP A 318 4.14 18.91 -1.45
N ALA A 319 4.77 18.85 -2.64
CA ALA A 319 4.08 18.66 -3.91
C ALA A 319 3.39 17.28 -3.99
N SER A 320 2.19 17.26 -4.58
CA SER A 320 1.37 16.05 -4.72
C SER A 320 1.91 15.08 -5.77
N GLU A 321 1.53 13.80 -5.66
CA GLU A 321 1.91 12.78 -6.66
C GLU A 321 1.41 13.13 -8.07
N GLU A 322 0.26 13.79 -8.18
CA GLU A 322 -0.30 14.27 -9.45
C GLU A 322 0.56 15.40 -10.07
N GLU A 323 1.06 16.34 -9.27
CA GLU A 323 1.98 17.39 -9.73
C GLU A 323 3.35 16.81 -10.12
N ILE A 324 3.85 15.80 -9.40
CA ILE A 324 5.09 15.09 -9.73
C ILE A 324 4.94 14.35 -11.06
N LEU A 325 3.84 13.62 -11.27
CA LEU A 325 3.57 12.91 -12.53
C LEU A 325 3.35 13.88 -13.70
N ALA A 326 2.65 14.99 -13.48
CA ALA A 326 2.49 16.05 -14.48
C ALA A 326 3.83 16.70 -14.86
N ALA A 327 4.71 16.96 -13.90
CA ALA A 327 6.04 17.49 -14.13
C ALA A 327 6.96 16.49 -14.87
N ILE A 328 6.90 15.20 -14.55
CA ILE A 328 7.62 14.14 -15.27
C ILE A 328 7.12 14.05 -16.72
N SER A 329 5.80 13.98 -16.93
CA SER A 329 5.20 13.95 -18.28
C SER A 329 5.62 15.16 -19.13
N LYS A 330 5.60 16.36 -18.52
CA LYS A 330 6.08 17.60 -19.15
C LYS A 330 7.59 17.55 -19.46
N ALA A 331 8.42 17.08 -18.53
CA ALA A 331 9.87 16.98 -18.72
C ALA A 331 10.23 15.97 -19.82
N THR A 332 9.55 14.83 -19.90
CA THR A 332 9.70 13.85 -20.99
C THR A 332 9.29 14.45 -22.34
N LYS A 333 8.20 15.22 -22.39
CA LYS A 333 7.77 15.92 -23.61
C LYS A 333 8.75 17.02 -24.04
N GLU A 334 9.28 17.80 -23.10
CA GLU A 334 10.36 18.78 -23.34
C GLU A 334 11.72 18.13 -23.66
N GLY A 335 11.92 16.86 -23.33
CA GLY A 335 13.08 16.06 -23.74
C GLY A 335 12.95 15.61 -25.19
N ARG A 336 11.80 15.00 -25.55
CA ARG A 336 11.53 14.52 -26.92
C ARG A 336 11.62 15.64 -27.96
N LEU A 337 11.08 16.82 -27.63
CA LEU A 337 11.17 18.04 -28.46
C LEU A 337 12.60 18.60 -28.63
N LYS A 338 13.59 18.15 -27.83
CA LYS A 338 15.01 18.53 -27.99
C LYS A 338 15.79 17.53 -28.86
N ASP A 339 15.43 16.25 -28.81
CA ASP A 339 15.99 15.23 -29.72
C ASP A 339 15.46 15.45 -31.15
N GLU A 340 14.16 15.70 -31.32
CA GLU A 340 13.54 16.01 -32.61
C GLU A 340 14.20 17.25 -33.27
N GLY A 341 14.52 18.28 -32.48
CA GLY A 341 15.20 19.49 -32.94
C GLY A 341 16.70 19.34 -33.26
N HIS A 342 17.30 18.18 -33.02
CA HIS A 342 18.70 17.89 -33.39
C HIS A 342 18.84 17.08 -34.69
N SER A 343 17.72 16.75 -35.36
CA SER A 343 17.72 16.02 -36.65
C SER A 343 17.65 16.91 -37.90
N GLU A 344 17.45 18.22 -37.76
CA GLU A 344 17.41 19.18 -38.88
C GLU A 344 18.33 20.40 -38.65
N LEU A 345 19.65 20.16 -38.51
CA LEU A 345 20.73 21.10 -38.90
C LEU A 345 22.13 20.46 -38.92
#